data_AF-A0A654CHR7-F1
#
_entry.id   AF-A0A654CHR7-F1
#
_cell.length_a   1.000
_cell.length_b   1.000
_cell.length_c   1.000
_cell.angle_alpha   90.00
_cell.angle_beta   90.00
_cell.angle_gamma   90.00
#
_symmetry.space_group_name_H-M   'P 1'
#
loop_
_entity.id
_entity.type
_entity.pdbx_description
1 polymer ?
#
loop_
_entity_poly.entity_id
_entity_poly.type
_entity_poly.pdbx_seq_one_letter_code
_entity_poly.pdbx_strand_id
1 'polypeptide(L)'
;MNKFALLVGNDINNISPGISWSDLLHNIKEKYKVSSLENGQKPFPMLYEEIFLNAIREKHINERELKSYISDCVSQINQNEIHQLIRDLSIENIITTNYEFSLEGETATANAGLIRETTYSVFRKHQIGNTNYWHIHGDCLNPSSINLGYEHYCGQLQKMRDYVVNGTNYNSQTVYKAALIKRLSRKKDTKLQSWIDLFFTQDIHILGLSLDFVEIDLWWLLTYRARNKFYRRSTFIKNKLFYYTTKKWYALSKDKMQLLQANDVEIVVIDETDKTKYYKNVLANIKKKYRLSSKILS
;
A
#
# COMPACT_ATOMS: atom_id res chain seq x y z
N MET A 1 -1.30 21.14 -14.01
CA MET A 1 -1.60 20.71 -12.63
C MET A 1 -0.45 19.84 -12.13
N ASN A 2 -0.05 19.97 -10.86
CA ASN A 2 0.88 19.01 -10.26
C ASN A 2 0.21 17.63 -10.25
N LYS A 3 0.91 16.61 -10.76
CA LYS A 3 0.44 15.22 -10.69
C LYS A 3 0.63 14.71 -9.25
N PHE A 4 -0.38 14.05 -8.72
CA PHE A 4 -0.34 13.43 -7.41
C PHE A 4 -1.03 12.07 -7.44
N ALA A 5 -0.68 11.22 -6.48
CA ALA A 5 -1.33 9.95 -6.22
C ALA A 5 -1.77 9.87 -4.74
N LEU A 6 -2.71 8.99 -4.46
CA LEU A 6 -3.03 8.59 -3.09
C LEU A 6 -2.35 7.27 -2.76
N LEU A 7 -1.89 7.10 -1.54
CA LEU A 7 -1.61 5.80 -0.92
C LEU A 7 -2.62 5.59 0.20
N VAL A 8 -3.50 4.62 0.01
CA VAL A 8 -4.65 4.36 0.88
C VAL A 8 -4.43 3.04 1.59
N GLY A 9 -4.51 3.06 2.92
CA GLY A 9 -4.46 1.85 3.74
C GLY A 9 -5.82 1.42 4.27
N ASN A 10 -5.82 0.33 5.02
CA ASN A 10 -7.04 -0.40 5.41
C ASN A 10 -7.92 0.35 6.44
N ASP A 11 -7.45 1.40 7.12
CA ASP A 11 -8.26 2.05 8.15
C ASP A 11 -9.53 2.73 7.61
N ILE A 12 -9.59 3.06 6.32
CA ILE A 12 -10.83 3.56 5.70
C ILE A 12 -11.96 2.52 5.68
N ASN A 13 -11.64 1.22 5.76
CA ASN A 13 -12.62 0.14 5.84
C ASN A 13 -13.32 0.13 7.19
N ASN A 14 -12.63 0.58 8.26
CA ASN A 14 -13.13 0.62 9.63
C ASN A 14 -14.17 1.73 9.89
N ILE A 15 -14.71 2.36 8.86
CA ILE A 15 -15.88 3.25 8.96
C ILE A 15 -17.17 2.45 9.00
N SER A 16 -17.21 1.36 8.23
CA SER A 16 -18.31 0.40 8.27
C SER A 16 -17.94 -0.73 9.22
N PRO A 17 -18.91 -1.32 9.94
CA PRO A 17 -18.68 -2.57 10.65
C PRO A 17 -18.22 -3.65 9.66
N GLY A 18 -17.19 -4.40 10.03
CA GLY A 18 -16.61 -5.44 9.19
C GLY A 18 -15.68 -6.35 9.99
N ILE A 19 -15.10 -7.35 9.33
CA ILE A 19 -14.11 -8.25 9.93
C ILE A 19 -12.83 -7.44 10.18
N SER A 20 -12.45 -7.28 11.45
CA SER A 20 -11.16 -6.67 11.77
C SER A 20 -10.02 -7.66 11.49
N TRP A 21 -8.78 -7.16 11.36
CA TRP A 21 -7.60 -8.02 11.28
C TRP A 21 -7.43 -8.93 12.50
N SER A 22 -7.88 -8.47 13.68
CA SER A 22 -7.89 -9.29 14.90
C SER A 22 -8.88 -10.45 14.77
N ASP A 23 -10.06 -10.20 14.21
CA ASP A 23 -11.07 -11.24 13.97
C ASP A 23 -10.59 -12.25 12.94
N LEU A 24 -9.94 -11.77 11.87
CA LEU A 24 -9.33 -12.64 10.86
C LEU A 24 -8.27 -13.56 11.49
N LEU A 25 -7.37 -13.01 12.32
CA LEU A 25 -6.37 -13.81 13.02
C LEU A 25 -7.01 -14.83 13.96
N HIS A 26 -8.03 -14.44 14.72
CA HIS A 26 -8.76 -15.36 15.58
C HIS A 26 -9.37 -16.51 14.76
N ASN A 27 -10.04 -16.18 13.65
CA ASN A 27 -10.65 -17.17 12.76
C ASN A 27 -9.62 -18.12 12.14
N ILE A 28 -8.45 -17.60 11.74
CA ILE A 28 -7.35 -18.42 11.23
C ILE A 28 -6.85 -19.37 12.34
N LYS A 29 -6.64 -18.86 13.55
CA LYS A 29 -6.18 -19.69 14.69
C LYS A 29 -7.16 -20.80 15.03
N GLU A 30 -8.44 -20.48 15.12
CA GLU A 30 -9.51 -21.45 15.37
C GLU A 30 -9.59 -22.49 14.24
N LYS A 31 -9.60 -22.04 12.98
CA LYS A 31 -9.65 -22.92 11.81
C LYS A 31 -8.52 -23.95 11.81
N TYR A 32 -7.31 -23.52 12.17
CA TYR A 32 -6.12 -24.37 12.16
C TYR A 32 -5.76 -24.96 13.53
N LYS A 33 -6.62 -24.78 14.55
CA LYS A 33 -6.47 -25.30 15.91
C LYS A 33 -5.15 -24.90 16.58
N VAL A 34 -4.68 -23.69 16.31
CA VAL A 34 -3.48 -23.09 16.91
C VAL A 34 -3.86 -21.96 17.90
N SER A 35 -5.03 -22.09 18.54
CA SER A 35 -5.59 -21.11 19.49
C SER A 35 -4.73 -20.89 20.73
N SER A 36 -3.82 -21.82 21.05
CA SER A 36 -2.85 -21.70 22.14
C SER A 36 -1.72 -20.70 21.87
N LEU A 37 -1.54 -20.25 20.62
CA LEU A 37 -0.51 -19.27 20.29
C LEU A 37 -0.86 -17.91 20.91
N GLU A 38 0.10 -17.35 21.66
CA GLU A 38 -0.07 -16.01 22.23
C GLU A 38 -0.05 -14.93 21.14
N ASN A 39 -0.98 -13.98 21.24
CA ASN A 39 -1.06 -12.79 20.37
C ASN A 39 -0.25 -11.60 20.91
N GLY A 40 0.52 -11.77 22.00
CA GLY A 40 1.06 -10.70 22.83
C GLY A 40 1.92 -9.66 22.11
N GLN A 41 3.25 -9.79 22.19
CA GLN A 41 4.20 -8.77 21.70
C GLN A 41 4.69 -9.04 20.27
N LYS A 42 4.28 -10.15 19.65
CA LYS A 42 4.78 -10.55 18.33
C LYS A 42 4.21 -9.61 17.26
N PRO A 43 5.06 -9.00 16.42
CA PRO A 43 4.56 -8.24 15.29
C PRO A 43 3.77 -9.14 14.35
N PHE A 44 2.74 -8.59 13.71
CA PHE A 44 1.81 -9.35 12.88
C PHE A 44 2.49 -10.27 11.85
N PRO A 45 3.51 -9.83 11.09
CA PRO A 45 4.11 -10.72 10.10
C PRO A 45 4.82 -11.94 10.70
N MET A 46 5.37 -11.81 11.90
CA MET A 46 5.98 -12.94 12.62
C MET A 46 4.92 -13.89 13.16
N LEU A 47 3.78 -13.37 13.63
CA LEU A 47 2.66 -14.20 14.04
C LEU A 47 2.07 -14.98 12.86
N TYR A 48 1.99 -14.37 11.68
CA TYR A 48 1.60 -15.08 10.45
C TYR A 48 2.56 -16.26 10.17
N GLU A 49 3.88 -16.04 10.22
CA GLU A 49 4.85 -17.13 10.02
C GLU A 49 4.66 -18.26 11.05
N GLU A 50 4.44 -17.91 12.31
CA GLU A 50 4.23 -18.89 13.38
C GLU A 50 2.97 -19.73 13.15
N ILE A 51 1.85 -19.09 12.81
CA ILE A 51 0.59 -19.78 12.48
C ILE A 51 0.81 -20.72 11.29
N PHE A 52 1.43 -20.22 10.22
CA PHE A 52 1.66 -20.97 8.99
C PHE A 52 2.56 -22.19 9.22
N LEU A 53 3.69 -22.02 9.91
CA LEU A 53 4.64 -23.11 10.18
C LEU A 53 4.05 -24.19 11.10
N ASN A 54 3.28 -23.81 12.13
CA ASN A 54 2.59 -24.78 12.98
C ASN A 54 1.51 -25.53 12.20
N ALA A 55 0.72 -24.82 11.37
CA ALA A 55 -0.31 -25.42 10.54
C ALA A 55 0.26 -26.43 9.52
N ILE A 56 1.40 -26.13 8.87
CA ILE A 56 2.08 -27.09 7.99
C ILE A 56 2.54 -28.31 8.79
N ARG A 57 3.22 -28.11 9.91
CA ARG A 57 3.82 -29.20 10.68
C ARG A 57 2.79 -30.19 11.20
N GLU A 58 1.63 -29.70 11.64
CA GLU A 58 0.62 -30.50 12.33
C GLU A 58 -0.52 -30.98 11.44
N LYS A 59 -0.77 -30.29 10.32
CA LYS A 59 -1.91 -30.56 9.43
C LYS A 59 -1.54 -30.69 7.95
N HIS A 60 -0.26 -30.54 7.60
CA HIS A 60 0.24 -30.59 6.20
C HIS A 60 -0.48 -29.63 5.24
N ILE A 61 -0.93 -28.47 5.75
CA ILE A 61 -1.63 -27.47 4.96
C ILE A 61 -0.67 -26.80 3.98
N ASN A 62 -1.15 -26.50 2.77
CA ASN A 62 -0.43 -25.68 1.82
C ASN A 62 -0.71 -24.19 2.09
N GLU A 63 0.31 -23.34 2.02
CA GLU A 63 0.15 -21.89 2.17
C GLU A 63 -0.93 -21.29 1.27
N ARG A 64 -1.08 -21.84 0.06
CA ARG A 64 -2.12 -21.44 -0.87
C ARG A 64 -3.51 -21.54 -0.26
N GLU A 65 -3.79 -22.56 0.53
CA GLU A 65 -5.08 -22.75 1.18
C GLU A 65 -5.32 -21.70 2.27
N LEU A 66 -4.29 -21.40 3.08
CA LEU A 66 -4.33 -20.32 4.08
C LEU A 66 -4.59 -18.97 3.41
N LYS A 67 -3.84 -18.64 2.35
CA LYS A 67 -4.02 -17.40 1.60
C LYS A 67 -5.36 -17.33 0.89
N SER A 68 -5.88 -18.44 0.36
CA SER A 68 -7.23 -18.50 -0.21
C SER A 68 -8.29 -18.20 0.83
N TYR A 69 -8.17 -18.76 2.04
CA TYR A 69 -9.09 -18.45 3.12
C TYR A 69 -9.06 -16.96 3.52
N ILE A 70 -7.85 -16.38 3.57
CA ILE A 70 -7.68 -14.95 3.83
C ILE A 70 -8.33 -14.12 2.72
N SER A 71 -8.09 -14.47 1.46
CA SER A 71 -8.73 -13.83 0.30
C SER A 71 -10.25 -13.85 0.42
N ASP A 72 -10.84 -14.99 0.78
CA ASP A 72 -12.29 -15.11 0.95
C ASP A 72 -12.79 -14.17 2.05
N CYS A 73 -12.09 -14.09 3.18
CA CYS A 73 -12.48 -13.20 4.28
C CYS A 73 -12.42 -11.72 3.89
N VAL A 74 -11.31 -11.27 3.28
CA VAL A 74 -11.15 -9.85 2.92
C VAL A 74 -12.04 -9.45 1.75
N SER A 75 -12.42 -10.40 0.87
CA SER A 75 -13.35 -10.14 -0.24
C SER A 75 -14.75 -9.70 0.22
N GLN A 76 -15.11 -9.96 1.48
CA GLN A 76 -16.40 -9.57 2.07
C GLN A 76 -16.42 -8.13 2.59
N ILE A 77 -15.30 -7.41 2.53
CA ILE A 77 -15.22 -6.01 2.94
C ILE A 77 -16.04 -5.16 1.98
N ASN A 78 -17.04 -4.47 2.52
CA ASN A 78 -17.95 -3.61 1.76
C ASN A 78 -17.41 -2.19 1.62
N GLN A 79 -17.68 -1.59 0.46
CA GLN A 79 -17.42 -0.17 0.24
C GLN A 79 -18.27 0.73 1.15
N ASN A 80 -17.81 1.97 1.34
CA ASN A 80 -18.47 3.00 2.12
C ASN A 80 -18.30 4.39 1.47
N GLU A 81 -18.87 5.43 2.06
CA GLU A 81 -18.89 6.77 1.47
C GLU A 81 -17.48 7.36 1.21
N ILE A 82 -16.46 7.00 1.99
CA ILE A 82 -15.10 7.50 1.78
C ILE A 82 -14.47 6.88 0.53
N HIS A 83 -14.77 5.62 0.23
CA HIS A 83 -14.34 4.99 -1.02
C HIS A 83 -14.91 5.76 -2.22
N GLN A 84 -16.20 6.09 -2.19
CA GLN A 84 -16.83 6.89 -3.24
C GLN A 84 -16.20 8.29 -3.36
N LEU A 85 -15.98 8.98 -2.25
CA LEU A 85 -15.35 10.32 -2.26
C LEU A 85 -13.91 10.30 -2.79
N ILE A 86 -13.17 9.21 -2.58
CA ILE A 86 -11.84 9.01 -3.17
C ILE A 86 -11.96 8.87 -4.69
N ARG A 87 -12.88 8.05 -5.20
CA ARG A 87 -13.13 7.89 -6.65
C ARG A 87 -13.54 9.21 -7.31
N ASP A 88 -14.35 10.02 -6.62
CA ASP A 88 -14.81 11.30 -7.13
C ASP A 88 -13.68 12.32 -7.34
N LEU A 89 -12.49 12.11 -6.74
CA LEU A 89 -11.30 12.91 -7.05
C LEU A 89 -10.86 12.77 -8.52
N SER A 90 -11.22 11.67 -9.18
CA SER A 90 -10.93 11.39 -10.60
C SER A 90 -9.44 11.50 -10.95
N ILE A 91 -8.58 10.90 -10.12
CA ILE A 91 -7.11 10.95 -10.28
C ILE A 91 -6.56 9.75 -11.04
N GLU A 92 -5.36 9.89 -11.60
CA GLU A 92 -4.75 8.87 -12.48
C GLU A 92 -4.21 7.64 -11.73
N ASN A 93 -3.77 7.82 -10.48
CA ASN A 93 -3.09 6.76 -9.73
C ASN A 93 -3.52 6.74 -8.26
N ILE A 94 -3.96 5.57 -7.81
CA ILE A 94 -4.23 5.23 -6.41
C ILE A 94 -3.41 3.99 -6.07
N ILE A 95 -2.65 4.06 -5.00
CA ILE A 95 -1.85 2.97 -4.45
C ILE A 95 -2.59 2.46 -3.21
N THR A 96 -2.66 1.15 -3.01
CA THR A 96 -3.31 0.57 -1.85
C THR A 96 -2.56 -0.65 -1.32
N THR A 97 -2.55 -0.79 0.00
CA THR A 97 -2.09 -2.02 0.69
C THR A 97 -3.23 -2.99 0.94
N ASN A 98 -4.46 -2.60 0.60
CA ASN A 98 -5.65 -3.42 0.78
C ASN A 98 -5.69 -4.55 -0.26
N TYR A 99 -6.35 -5.65 0.07
CA TYR A 99 -6.41 -6.82 -0.77
C TYR A 99 -7.72 -6.89 -1.57
N GLU A 100 -8.80 -6.34 -1.01
CA GLU A 100 -10.13 -6.26 -1.59
C GLU A 100 -10.26 -5.11 -2.60
N PHE A 101 -11.34 -5.14 -3.40
CA PHE A 101 -11.61 -4.16 -4.47
C PHE A 101 -12.65 -3.07 -4.09
N SER A 102 -12.82 -2.79 -2.80
CA SER A 102 -13.81 -1.83 -2.30
C SER A 102 -13.51 -0.38 -2.74
N LEU A 103 -12.23 -0.06 -2.94
CA LEU A 103 -11.74 1.26 -3.32
C LEU A 103 -12.05 1.61 -4.77
N GLU A 104 -11.91 0.61 -5.63
CA GLU A 104 -12.25 0.61 -7.04
C GLU A 104 -13.76 0.78 -7.25
N GLY A 105 -14.56 0.23 -6.32
CA GLY A 105 -16.04 0.21 -6.37
C GLY A 105 -16.60 -0.91 -7.26
N GLU A 106 -15.78 -1.45 -8.15
CA GLU A 106 -16.04 -2.64 -8.94
C GLU A 106 -14.77 -3.47 -9.08
N THR A 107 -14.93 -4.78 -9.19
CA THR A 107 -13.80 -5.69 -9.35
C THR A 107 -13.27 -5.63 -10.78
N ALA A 108 -12.06 -5.11 -10.95
CA ALA A 108 -11.39 -5.12 -12.25
C ALA A 108 -11.15 -6.58 -12.69
N THR A 109 -11.57 -6.93 -13.89
CA THR A 109 -11.48 -8.31 -14.40
C THR A 109 -10.09 -8.66 -14.95
N ALA A 110 -9.21 -7.67 -15.18
CA ALA A 110 -7.90 -7.88 -15.77
C ALA A 110 -6.78 -7.08 -15.10
N ASN A 111 -5.66 -7.76 -14.82
CA ASN A 111 -4.39 -7.13 -14.47
C ASN A 111 -3.87 -6.36 -15.70
N ALA A 112 -3.84 -5.03 -15.59
CA ALA A 112 -3.35 -4.12 -16.62
C ALA A 112 -1.84 -3.79 -16.47
N GLY A 113 -1.15 -4.50 -15.58
CA GLY A 113 0.28 -4.37 -15.33
C GLY A 113 1.14 -4.84 -16.50
N LEU A 114 2.38 -4.34 -16.55
CA LEU A 114 3.34 -4.71 -17.60
C LEU A 114 3.84 -6.16 -17.46
N ILE A 115 3.75 -6.72 -16.26
CA ILE A 115 4.17 -8.06 -15.92
C ILE A 115 3.02 -8.74 -15.16
N ARG A 116 2.76 -10.00 -15.50
CA ARG A 116 1.85 -10.85 -14.74
C ARG A 116 2.58 -11.43 -13.53
N GLU A 117 2.58 -10.67 -12.44
CA GLU A 117 3.22 -11.05 -11.18
C GLU A 117 2.31 -11.95 -10.34
N THR A 118 2.85 -13.05 -9.81
CA THR A 118 2.11 -14.03 -8.99
C THR A 118 2.27 -13.81 -7.49
N THR A 119 3.41 -13.28 -7.04
CA THR A 119 3.68 -12.99 -5.62
C THR A 119 3.85 -11.47 -5.43
N TYR A 120 5.07 -11.00 -5.59
CA TYR A 120 5.49 -9.62 -5.29
C TYR A 120 4.98 -8.62 -6.32
N SER A 121 4.44 -7.50 -5.84
CA SER A 121 3.81 -6.46 -6.65
C SER A 121 4.78 -5.32 -6.94
N VAL A 122 5.32 -5.27 -8.16
CA VAL A 122 6.10 -4.13 -8.66
C VAL A 122 5.35 -3.44 -9.81
N PHE A 123 4.66 -4.19 -10.66
CA PHE A 123 3.97 -3.72 -11.85
C PHE A 123 2.47 -3.99 -11.84
N ARG A 124 1.97 -4.84 -10.93
CA ARG A 124 0.55 -5.16 -10.84
C ARG A 124 -0.29 -3.90 -10.65
N LYS A 125 -1.25 -3.74 -11.54
CA LYS A 125 -2.28 -2.71 -11.43
C LYS A 125 -3.58 -3.20 -12.03
N HIS A 126 -4.66 -2.62 -11.53
CA HIS A 126 -6.00 -2.75 -12.06
C HIS A 126 -6.43 -1.39 -12.59
N GLN A 127 -7.16 -1.34 -13.70
CA GLN A 127 -7.56 -0.08 -14.31
C GLN A 127 -9.08 0.01 -14.41
N ILE A 128 -9.65 1.03 -13.76
CA ILE A 128 -11.07 1.38 -13.85
C ILE A 128 -11.15 2.77 -14.47
N GLY A 129 -11.72 2.87 -15.67
CA GLY A 129 -11.70 4.09 -16.48
C GLY A 129 -10.27 4.61 -16.68
N ASN A 130 -10.01 5.83 -16.21
CA ASN A 130 -8.70 6.50 -16.31
C ASN A 130 -7.83 6.35 -15.04
N THR A 131 -8.30 5.63 -14.03
CA THR A 131 -7.60 5.46 -12.75
C THR A 131 -6.93 4.11 -12.68
N ASN A 132 -5.64 4.12 -12.35
CA ASN A 132 -4.87 2.93 -12.05
C ASN A 132 -4.86 2.69 -10.54
N TYR A 133 -5.21 1.48 -10.13
CA TYR A 133 -5.17 1.00 -8.76
C TYR A 133 -4.03 0.01 -8.59
N TRP A 134 -3.07 0.37 -7.75
CA TRP A 134 -1.85 -0.40 -7.52
C TRP A 134 -1.94 -1.12 -6.18
N HIS A 135 -2.29 -2.41 -6.19
CA HIS A 135 -2.30 -3.25 -4.99
C HIS A 135 -0.89 -3.74 -4.68
N ILE A 136 -0.18 -2.99 -3.84
CA ILE A 136 1.27 -3.17 -3.66
C ILE A 136 1.62 -4.37 -2.77
N HIS A 137 0.66 -4.88 -2.01
CA HIS A 137 0.82 -6.07 -1.16
C HIS A 137 0.07 -7.30 -1.71
N GLY A 138 -0.45 -7.23 -2.94
CA GLY A 138 -1.29 -8.29 -3.51
C GLY A 138 -2.78 -8.01 -3.41
N ASP A 139 -3.58 -8.88 -4.02
CA ASP A 139 -5.04 -8.76 -4.06
C ASP A 139 -5.73 -10.11 -3.85
N CYS A 140 -7.00 -10.06 -3.45
CA CYS A 140 -7.76 -11.24 -3.07
C CYS A 140 -8.09 -12.17 -4.25
N LEU A 141 -8.06 -11.67 -5.50
CA LEU A 141 -8.21 -12.48 -6.72
C LEU A 141 -6.96 -13.31 -7.03
N ASN A 142 -5.80 -12.91 -6.51
CA ASN A 142 -4.54 -13.62 -6.64
C ASN A 142 -3.99 -13.97 -5.24
N PRO A 143 -4.57 -14.96 -4.53
CA PRO A 143 -4.21 -15.24 -3.14
C PRO A 143 -2.71 -15.41 -2.89
N SER A 144 -1.98 -16.06 -3.82
CA SER A 144 -0.53 -16.23 -3.70
C SER A 144 0.26 -14.91 -3.63
N SER A 145 -0.34 -13.80 -4.07
CA SER A 145 0.26 -12.46 -4.04
C SER A 145 0.15 -11.73 -2.72
N ILE A 146 -0.69 -12.22 -1.81
CA ILE A 146 -0.91 -11.60 -0.51
C ILE A 146 0.39 -11.62 0.31
N ASN A 147 0.87 -10.42 0.66
CA ASN A 147 2.02 -10.19 1.54
C ASN A 147 1.54 -9.97 2.97
N LEU A 148 1.69 -10.96 3.83
CA LEU A 148 1.34 -10.87 5.26
C LEU A 148 2.46 -11.31 6.20
N GLY A 149 3.34 -12.17 5.70
CA GLY A 149 4.41 -12.80 6.46
C GLY A 149 5.72 -12.04 6.34
N TYR A 150 6.61 -12.23 7.32
CA TYR A 150 7.93 -11.62 7.32
C TYR A 150 8.77 -12.04 6.10
N GLU A 151 8.64 -13.29 5.65
CA GLU A 151 9.30 -13.77 4.42
C GLU A 151 8.83 -12.96 3.21
N HIS A 152 7.51 -12.74 3.11
CA HIS A 152 6.90 -12.01 2.00
C HIS A 152 7.39 -10.56 1.91
N TYR A 153 7.46 -9.86 3.02
CA TYR A 153 7.98 -8.49 3.05
C TYR A 153 9.45 -8.44 2.62
N CYS A 154 10.26 -9.43 3.00
CA CYS A 154 11.66 -9.52 2.55
C CYS A 154 11.75 -9.77 1.04
N GLY A 155 10.94 -10.69 0.50
CA GLY A 155 10.89 -10.97 -0.94
C GLY A 155 10.39 -9.78 -1.76
N GLN A 156 9.35 -9.08 -1.28
CA GLN A 156 8.84 -7.85 -1.86
C GLN A 156 9.93 -6.76 -1.91
N LEU A 157 10.61 -6.52 -0.79
CA LEU A 157 11.74 -5.60 -0.71
C LEU A 157 12.84 -5.95 -1.71
N GLN A 158 13.19 -7.23 -1.87
CA GLN A 158 14.17 -7.65 -2.87
C GLN A 158 13.75 -7.23 -4.28
N LYS A 159 12.50 -7.49 -4.69
CA LYS A 159 12.00 -7.11 -6.03
C LYS A 159 11.97 -5.59 -6.23
N MET A 160 11.60 -4.84 -5.20
CA MET A 160 11.66 -3.38 -5.24
C MET A 160 13.10 -2.88 -5.39
N ARG A 161 14.07 -3.47 -4.68
CA ARG A 161 15.49 -3.13 -4.82
C ARG A 161 16.01 -3.43 -6.21
N ASP A 162 15.63 -4.57 -6.79
CA ASP A 162 16.01 -4.93 -8.15
C ASP A 162 15.51 -3.88 -9.14
N TYR A 163 14.23 -3.49 -9.05
CA TYR A 163 13.68 -2.46 -9.92
C TYR A 163 14.35 -1.08 -9.76
N VAL A 164 14.57 -0.65 -8.52
CA VAL A 164 15.01 0.72 -8.23
C VAL A 164 16.53 0.89 -8.38
N VAL A 165 17.31 -0.08 -7.90
CA VAL A 165 18.76 0.05 -7.67
C VAL A 165 19.57 -0.75 -8.68
N ASN A 166 19.23 -2.04 -8.87
CA ASN A 166 20.07 -2.96 -9.63
C ASN A 166 19.72 -2.93 -11.13
N GLY A 167 18.45 -2.67 -11.45
CA GLY A 167 17.85 -3.02 -12.73
C GLY A 167 17.17 -4.38 -12.65
N THR A 168 16.15 -4.56 -13.48
CA THR A 168 15.32 -5.77 -13.41
C THR A 168 15.63 -6.78 -14.51
N ASN A 169 15.47 -8.05 -14.17
CA ASN A 169 15.70 -9.20 -15.03
C ASN A 169 14.41 -9.82 -15.59
N TYR A 170 13.23 -9.19 -15.44
CA TYR A 170 11.98 -9.72 -16.02
C TYR A 170 12.15 -9.99 -17.52
N ASN A 171 11.75 -11.16 -18.00
CA ASN A 171 11.78 -11.48 -19.42
C ASN A 171 10.64 -10.75 -20.17
N SER A 172 10.79 -9.44 -20.35
CA SER A 172 9.84 -8.56 -21.02
C SER A 172 10.58 -7.54 -21.89
N GLN A 173 10.02 -7.29 -23.09
CA GLN A 173 10.50 -6.27 -24.01
C GLN A 173 9.96 -4.87 -23.66
N THR A 174 8.90 -4.78 -22.86
CA THR A 174 8.26 -3.50 -22.49
C THR A 174 8.86 -2.90 -21.22
N VAL A 175 9.31 -3.73 -20.28
CA VAL A 175 9.90 -3.26 -19.02
C VAL A 175 11.32 -2.77 -19.23
N TYR A 176 11.62 -1.58 -18.72
CA TYR A 176 12.97 -1.05 -18.79
C TYR A 176 13.91 -1.83 -17.87
N LYS A 177 15.01 -2.31 -18.44
CA LYS A 177 16.02 -3.10 -17.71
C LYS A 177 16.87 -2.26 -16.77
N ALA A 178 17.14 -1.00 -17.13
CA ALA A 178 17.95 -0.11 -16.31
C ALA A 178 17.23 0.27 -15.02
N ALA A 179 17.99 0.29 -13.92
CA ALA A 179 17.54 0.74 -12.60
C ALA A 179 16.80 2.10 -12.66
N LEU A 180 15.70 2.24 -11.91
CA LEU A 180 14.92 3.49 -11.87
C LEU A 180 15.78 4.73 -11.60
N ILE A 181 16.70 4.67 -10.63
CA ILE A 181 17.57 5.81 -10.30
C ILE A 181 18.45 6.22 -11.49
N LYS A 182 18.93 5.26 -12.27
CA LYS A 182 19.73 5.52 -13.47
C LYS A 182 18.88 6.13 -14.59
N ARG A 183 17.64 5.69 -14.75
CA ARG A 183 16.67 6.24 -15.70
C ARG A 183 16.36 7.71 -15.38
N LEU A 184 16.00 7.98 -14.13
CA LEU A 184 15.67 9.33 -13.66
C LEU A 184 16.85 10.30 -13.74
N SER A 185 18.04 9.89 -13.28
CA SER A 185 19.24 10.74 -13.32
C SER A 185 19.67 11.12 -14.74
N ARG A 186 19.50 10.21 -15.71
CA ARG A 186 19.83 10.44 -17.12
C ARG A 186 18.69 11.06 -17.92
N LYS A 187 17.51 11.25 -17.31
CA LYS A 187 16.27 11.67 -17.99
C LYS A 187 15.95 10.81 -19.21
N LYS A 188 16.23 9.51 -19.13
CA LYS A 188 15.99 8.53 -20.19
C LYS A 188 15.03 7.46 -19.66
N ASP A 189 14.11 6.98 -20.51
CA ASP A 189 13.17 5.91 -20.17
C ASP A 189 12.32 6.26 -18.93
N THR A 190 11.80 7.48 -18.89
CA THR A 190 11.08 8.08 -17.75
C THR A 190 9.57 7.86 -17.79
N LYS A 191 9.07 7.03 -18.72
CA LYS A 191 7.65 6.64 -18.72
C LYS A 191 7.36 5.86 -17.44
N LEU A 192 6.25 6.19 -16.78
CA LEU A 192 5.76 5.48 -15.59
C LEU A 192 5.52 4.00 -15.93
N GLN A 193 6.18 3.10 -15.20
CA GLN A 193 6.01 1.64 -15.36
C GLN A 193 5.53 0.95 -14.09
N SER A 194 5.86 1.51 -12.92
CA SER A 194 5.57 0.92 -11.60
C SER A 194 4.98 1.98 -10.66
N TRP A 195 4.22 1.54 -9.67
CA TRP A 195 3.81 2.39 -8.54
C TRP A 195 5.02 3.01 -7.81
N ILE A 196 6.17 2.34 -7.83
CA ILE A 196 7.40 2.82 -7.18
C ILE A 196 7.90 4.11 -7.85
N ASP A 197 7.69 4.27 -9.16
CA ASP A 197 8.05 5.48 -9.90
C ASP A 197 7.33 6.72 -9.34
N LEU A 198 6.09 6.54 -8.84
CA LEU A 198 5.27 7.63 -8.30
C LEU A 198 5.96 8.28 -7.10
N PHE A 199 6.61 7.50 -6.24
CA PHE A 199 7.35 8.03 -5.08
C PHE A 199 8.48 8.97 -5.47
N PHE A 200 9.05 8.86 -6.68
CA PHE A 200 10.11 9.74 -7.15
C PHE A 200 9.64 10.88 -8.06
N THR A 201 8.37 10.84 -8.53
CA THR A 201 7.92 11.69 -9.64
C THR A 201 6.62 12.45 -9.38
N GLN A 202 5.80 12.03 -8.41
CA GLN A 202 4.49 12.62 -8.13
C GLN A 202 4.31 12.88 -6.64
N ASP A 203 3.54 13.89 -6.28
CA ASP A 203 3.20 14.08 -4.86
C ASP A 203 2.39 12.86 -4.37
N ILE A 204 2.68 12.34 -3.17
CA ILE A 204 1.95 11.21 -2.59
C ILE A 204 1.24 11.67 -1.32
N HIS A 205 -0.06 11.40 -1.23
CA HIS A 205 -0.86 11.61 -0.02
C HIS A 205 -1.17 10.26 0.61
N ILE A 206 -0.60 9.99 1.78
CA ILE A 206 -0.72 8.75 2.52
C ILE A 206 -1.81 8.90 3.58
N LEU A 207 -2.89 8.12 3.48
CA LEU A 207 -4.02 8.13 4.41
C LEU A 207 -4.52 6.71 4.69
N GLY A 208 -5.06 6.50 5.90
CA GLY A 208 -5.61 5.20 6.31
C GLY A 208 -4.59 4.07 6.45
N LEU A 209 -3.29 4.36 6.32
CA LEU A 209 -2.21 3.41 6.50
C LEU A 209 -1.52 3.63 7.85
N SER A 210 -1.47 2.60 8.69
CA SER A 210 -0.73 2.68 9.96
C SER A 210 0.74 2.93 9.70
N LEU A 211 1.34 2.25 8.72
CA LEU A 211 2.76 2.34 8.40
C LEU A 211 3.61 2.05 9.66
N ASP A 212 3.30 0.93 10.29
CA ASP A 212 4.06 0.33 11.37
C ASP A 212 5.46 -0.07 10.90
N PHE A 213 6.38 -0.30 11.85
CA PHE A 213 7.78 -0.56 11.51
C PHE A 213 8.00 -1.90 10.79
N VAL A 214 6.97 -2.74 10.69
CA VAL A 214 7.01 -4.01 9.97
C VAL A 214 6.80 -3.88 8.46
N GLU A 215 6.25 -2.77 7.96
CA GLU A 215 6.18 -2.47 6.52
C GLU A 215 7.58 -2.05 6.01
N ILE A 216 8.56 -2.95 6.16
CA ILE A 216 9.98 -2.72 5.92
C ILE A 216 10.29 -2.33 4.47
N ASP A 217 9.45 -2.75 3.53
CA ASP A 217 9.54 -2.46 2.11
C ASP A 217 9.18 -0.99 1.80
N LEU A 218 8.10 -0.48 2.40
CA LEU A 218 7.73 0.93 2.34
C LEU A 218 8.73 1.81 3.10
N TRP A 219 9.15 1.40 4.30
CA TRP A 219 10.18 2.13 5.06
C TRP A 219 11.50 2.20 4.31
N TRP A 220 11.90 1.12 3.66
CA TRP A 220 13.06 1.11 2.79
C TRP A 220 12.89 2.08 1.63
N LEU A 221 11.72 2.11 0.96
CA LEU A 221 11.49 2.99 -0.18
C LEU A 221 11.56 4.47 0.23
N LEU A 222 10.90 4.86 1.33
CA LEU A 222 10.97 6.21 1.88
C LEU A 222 12.41 6.61 2.23
N THR A 223 13.11 5.73 2.93
CA THR A 223 14.51 5.94 3.34
C THR A 223 15.45 6.04 2.15
N TYR A 224 15.31 5.14 1.19
CA TYR A 224 16.15 5.15 0.00
C TYR A 224 15.90 6.40 -0.84
N ARG A 225 14.64 6.83 -1.00
CA ARG A 225 14.28 8.09 -1.65
C ARG A 225 14.92 9.29 -0.96
N ALA A 226 14.75 9.42 0.36
CA ALA A 226 15.31 10.53 1.15
C ALA A 226 16.84 10.56 1.07
N ARG A 227 17.51 9.40 1.17
CA ARG A 227 18.97 9.30 0.99
C ARG A 227 19.42 9.70 -0.41
N ASN A 228 18.68 9.36 -1.47
CA ASN A 228 19.03 9.83 -2.80
C ASN A 228 18.89 11.36 -2.92
N LYS A 229 17.85 11.94 -2.31
CA LYS A 229 17.61 13.39 -2.30
C LYS A 229 18.69 14.15 -1.53
N PHE A 230 18.93 13.80 -0.27
CA PHE A 230 19.78 14.59 0.63
C PHE A 230 21.24 14.17 0.64
N TYR A 231 21.51 12.86 0.75
CA TYR A 231 22.89 12.37 0.84
C TYR A 231 23.57 12.35 -0.53
N ARG A 232 22.90 11.81 -1.55
CA ARG A 232 23.42 11.78 -2.94
C ARG A 232 23.12 13.07 -3.73
N ARG A 233 22.40 14.03 -3.13
CA ARG A 233 22.06 15.34 -3.73
C ARG A 233 21.40 15.22 -5.10
N SER A 234 20.53 14.22 -5.28
CA SER A 234 19.84 13.97 -6.54
C SER A 234 18.84 15.09 -6.84
N THR A 235 18.95 15.71 -8.02
CA THR A 235 18.10 16.85 -8.42
C THR A 235 16.78 16.46 -9.09
N PHE A 236 16.59 15.16 -9.38
CA PHE A 236 15.39 14.64 -10.03
C PHE A 236 14.20 14.42 -9.06
N ILE A 237 14.45 14.37 -7.74
CA ILE A 237 13.39 14.18 -6.74
C ILE A 237 12.89 15.55 -6.28
N LYS A 238 11.74 15.97 -6.81
CA LYS A 238 11.14 17.30 -6.55
C LYS A 238 9.76 17.24 -5.92
N ASN A 239 9.11 16.09 -5.97
CA ASN A 239 7.79 15.85 -5.40
C ASN A 239 7.83 15.84 -3.85
N LYS A 240 6.65 15.96 -3.24
CA LYS A 240 6.46 15.91 -1.79
C LYS A 240 5.62 14.70 -1.37
N LEU A 241 5.90 14.17 -0.19
CA LEU A 241 5.10 13.11 0.42
C LEU A 241 4.38 13.70 1.64
N PHE A 242 3.12 13.35 1.82
CA PHE A 242 2.26 13.82 2.92
C PHE A 242 1.72 12.62 3.68
N TYR A 243 1.82 12.61 5.00
CA TYR A 243 1.22 11.60 5.86
C TYR A 243 0.13 12.24 6.73
N TYR A 244 -1.11 11.80 6.57
CA TYR A 244 -2.25 12.33 7.28
C TYR A 244 -2.48 11.56 8.58
N THR A 245 -2.63 12.28 9.68
CA THR A 245 -2.92 11.68 10.99
C THR A 245 -3.81 12.58 11.86
N THR A 246 -4.39 12.01 12.92
CA THR A 246 -5.13 12.78 13.93
C THR A 246 -4.18 13.26 15.03
N LYS A 247 -4.60 14.25 15.84
CA LYS A 247 -3.81 14.68 17.02
C LYS A 247 -3.51 13.52 17.97
N LYS A 248 -4.48 12.64 18.20
CA LYS A 248 -4.34 11.45 19.06
C LYS A 248 -3.22 10.54 18.56
N TRP A 249 -3.25 10.15 17.29
CA TRP A 249 -2.28 9.21 16.73
C TRP A 249 -0.89 9.83 16.56
N TYR A 250 -0.82 11.13 16.26
CA TYR A 250 0.45 11.86 16.30
C TYR A 250 1.11 11.76 17.69
N ALA A 251 0.33 11.99 18.75
CA ALA A 251 0.85 11.96 20.12
C ALA A 251 1.28 10.56 20.58
N LEU A 252 0.56 9.52 20.16
CA LEU A 252 0.85 8.12 20.50
C LEU A 252 2.02 7.53 19.70
N SER A 253 2.34 8.09 18.53
CA SER A 253 3.35 7.53 17.61
C SER A 253 4.45 8.53 17.26
N LYS A 254 4.93 9.30 18.24
CA LYS A 254 5.95 10.35 18.04
C LYS A 254 7.19 9.86 17.31
N ASP A 255 7.71 8.69 17.66
CA ASP A 255 8.92 8.13 17.04
C ASP A 255 8.72 7.87 15.55
N LYS A 256 7.55 7.33 15.17
CA LYS A 256 7.17 7.18 13.76
C LYS A 256 7.06 8.53 13.05
N MET A 257 6.46 9.54 13.69
CA MET A 257 6.33 10.88 13.10
C MET A 257 7.71 11.51 12.85
N GLN A 258 8.63 11.40 13.82
CA GLN A 258 10.00 11.89 13.68
C GLN A 258 10.74 11.16 12.55
N LEU A 259 10.58 9.83 12.47
CA LEU A 259 11.19 9.05 11.40
C LEU A 259 10.63 9.42 10.02
N LEU A 260 9.33 9.63 9.89
CA LEU A 260 8.71 10.11 8.65
C LEU A 260 9.25 11.47 8.23
N GLN A 261 9.37 12.41 9.16
CA GLN A 261 9.93 13.73 8.89
C GLN A 261 11.40 13.65 8.44
N ALA A 262 12.21 12.80 9.07
CA ALA A 262 13.59 12.53 8.64
C ALA A 262 13.65 11.95 7.22
N ASN A 263 12.59 11.28 6.78
CA ASN A 263 12.41 10.70 5.45
C ASN A 263 11.74 11.64 4.43
N ASP A 264 11.75 12.96 4.66
CA ASP A 264 11.17 13.96 3.75
C ASP A 264 9.64 13.81 3.58
N VAL A 265 8.96 13.32 4.60
CA VAL A 265 7.49 13.22 4.63
C VAL A 265 6.91 14.34 5.50
N GLU A 266 6.01 15.14 4.92
CA GLU A 266 5.29 16.21 5.60
C GLU A 266 4.12 15.61 6.39
N ILE A 267 4.06 15.84 7.70
CA ILE A 267 2.98 15.35 8.54
C ILE A 267 1.84 16.37 8.53
N VAL A 268 0.64 15.92 8.14
CA VAL A 268 -0.57 16.74 8.14
C VAL A 268 -1.48 16.25 9.26
N VAL A 269 -1.57 17.05 10.32
CA VAL A 269 -2.41 16.74 11.48
C VAL A 269 -3.80 17.37 11.31
N ILE A 270 -4.85 16.56 11.36
CA ILE A 270 -6.23 17.03 11.37
C ILE A 270 -6.82 16.78 12.75
N ASP A 271 -7.37 17.83 13.35
CA ASP A 271 -8.02 17.77 14.65
C ASP A 271 -9.48 17.34 14.51
N GLU A 272 -9.69 16.05 14.25
CA GLU A 272 -11.01 15.46 14.16
C GLU A 272 -10.95 14.03 14.69
N THR A 273 -11.85 13.73 15.62
CA THR A 273 -11.94 12.41 16.28
C THR A 273 -12.93 11.49 15.59
N ASP A 274 -13.95 12.05 14.94
CA ASP A 274 -14.88 11.29 14.12
C ASP A 274 -14.18 10.83 12.84
N LYS A 275 -14.08 9.52 12.65
CA LYS A 275 -13.30 8.92 11.56
C LYS A 275 -13.81 9.37 10.18
N THR A 276 -15.12 9.41 10.01
CA THR A 276 -15.75 9.82 8.75
C THR A 276 -15.46 11.29 8.43
N LYS A 277 -15.67 12.20 9.39
CA LYS A 277 -15.36 13.62 9.23
C LYS A 277 -13.86 13.84 9.02
N TYR A 278 -13.00 13.08 9.70
CA TYR A 278 -11.56 13.14 9.51
C TYR A 278 -11.17 12.89 8.05
N TYR A 279 -11.63 11.78 7.46
CA TYR A 279 -11.33 11.48 6.06
C TYR A 279 -11.96 12.49 5.10
N LYS A 280 -13.18 12.98 5.37
CA LYS A 280 -13.78 14.08 4.60
C LYS A 280 -12.89 15.34 4.62
N ASN A 281 -12.32 15.70 5.77
CA ASN A 281 -11.40 16.82 5.90
C ASN A 281 -10.06 16.58 5.17
N VAL A 282 -9.51 15.36 5.22
CA VAL A 282 -8.33 14.98 4.42
C VAL A 282 -8.60 15.22 2.93
N LEU A 283 -9.69 14.67 2.41
CA LEU A 283 -10.03 14.76 0.99
C LEU A 283 -10.35 16.21 0.58
N ALA A 284 -11.00 16.99 1.44
CA ALA A 284 -11.23 18.42 1.20
C ALA A 284 -9.92 19.22 1.10
N ASN A 285 -8.95 18.93 1.98
CA ASN A 285 -7.62 19.56 1.92
C ASN A 285 -6.88 19.22 0.62
N ILE A 286 -6.95 17.96 0.18
CA ILE A 286 -6.36 17.52 -1.10
C ILE A 286 -7.05 18.22 -2.28
N LYS A 287 -8.39 18.22 -2.32
CA LYS A 287 -9.18 18.93 -3.36
C LYS A 287 -8.79 20.40 -3.45
N LYS A 288 -8.70 21.08 -2.30
CA LYS A 288 -8.28 22.50 -2.23
C LYS A 288 -6.85 22.70 -2.75
N LYS A 289 -5.91 21.84 -2.34
CA LYS A 289 -4.50 21.92 -2.75
C LYS A 289 -4.30 21.85 -4.27
N TYR A 290 -5.06 20.97 -4.94
CA TYR A 290 -4.96 20.77 -6.39
C TYR A 290 -6.05 21.47 -7.21
N ARG A 291 -6.91 22.27 -6.57
CA ARG A 291 -8.04 22.98 -7.20
C ARG A 291 -8.93 22.05 -8.04
N LEU A 292 -9.23 20.87 -7.49
CA LEU A 292 -10.12 19.92 -8.16
C LEU A 292 -11.54 20.49 -8.16
N SER A 293 -12.22 20.44 -9.31
CA SER A 293 -13.62 20.81 -9.40
C SER A 293 -14.46 19.80 -8.61
N SER A 294 -15.36 20.29 -7.77
CA SER A 294 -16.44 19.48 -7.23
C SER A 294 -17.38 19.16 -8.39
N LYS A 295 -17.46 17.89 -8.80
CA LYS A 295 -18.59 17.44 -9.62
C LYS A 295 -19.86 17.75 -8.82
N ILE A 296 -20.70 18.62 -9.38
CA ILE A 296 -22.07 18.79 -8.89
C ILE A 296 -22.74 17.45 -9.17
N LEU A 297 -23.07 16.71 -8.11
CA LEU A 297 -23.94 15.54 -8.23
C LEU A 297 -25.30 16.07 -8.70
N SER A 298 -25.61 15.85 -9.98
CA SER A 298 -26.95 16.03 -10.56
C SER A 298 -27.81 14.82 -10.25
#